data_AF-A0A836RJQ9-F1
#
_entry.id   AF-A0A836RJQ9-F1
#
_cell.length_a   1.000
_cell.length_b   1.000
_cell.length_c   1.000
_cell.angle_alpha   90.00
_cell.angle_beta   90.00
_cell.angle_gamma   90.00
#
_symmetry.space_group_name_H-M   'P 1'
#
loop_
_entity.id
_entity.type
_entity.pdbx_description
1 polymer ?
#
loop_
_entity_poly.entity_id
_entity_poly.type
_entity_poly.pdbx_seq_one_letter_code
_entity_poly.pdbx_strand_id
1 'polypeptide(L)'
;MKKFVRFGYHNIELELPVHGLYLFRNRNELISNVTPLIREGISDGEKCYFFGTKKMGEVIQRQLRDATESNPNALIVANRVPPIERLVSWLKTEVRRVMVEGFRALRVFVLIRKPVEEPYEVMLDDFLSDPRIPLVFLCL
;
A
#
# COMPACT_ATOMS: atom_id res chain seq x y z
N MET A 1 -14.39 -7.62 17.17
CA MET A 1 -14.35 -6.16 17.34
C MET A 1 -13.97 -5.55 16.00
N LYS A 2 -14.71 -4.54 15.52
CA LYS A 2 -14.36 -3.83 14.27
C LYS A 2 -13.09 -2.99 14.52
N LYS A 3 -12.08 -3.11 13.66
CA LYS A 3 -10.86 -2.27 13.73
C LYS A 3 -11.05 -1.09 12.80
N PHE A 4 -10.72 0.11 13.27
CA PHE A 4 -10.79 1.33 12.48
C PHE A 4 -9.41 1.95 12.34
N VAL A 5 -9.07 2.41 11.15
CA VAL A 5 -7.87 3.25 10.95
C VAL A 5 -8.32 4.69 10.72
N ARG A 6 -7.71 5.61 11.48
CA ARG A 6 -7.90 7.06 11.30
C ARG A 6 -6.84 7.59 10.37
N PHE A 7 -7.26 8.27 9.30
CA PHE A 7 -6.34 8.86 8.34
C PHE A 7 -6.50 10.39 8.26
N GLY A 8 -5.36 11.10 8.29
CA GLY A 8 -5.29 12.55 8.07
C GLY A 8 -5.86 13.43 9.20
N TYR A 9 -5.91 14.75 8.94
CA TYR A 9 -6.46 15.77 9.85
C TYR A 9 -8.01 15.83 9.86
N HIS A 10 -8.70 14.95 9.12
CA HIS A 10 -10.14 15.08 8.81
C HIS A 10 -11.03 13.91 9.25
N ASN A 11 -10.66 13.15 10.30
CA ASN A 11 -11.55 12.17 10.95
C ASN A 11 -12.19 11.13 10.01
N ILE A 12 -11.47 10.68 8.98
CA ILE A 12 -11.92 9.55 8.17
C ILE A 12 -11.64 8.27 8.98
N GLU A 13 -12.71 7.61 9.43
CA GLU A 13 -12.65 6.29 10.08
C GLU A 13 -13.06 5.22 9.06
N LEU A 14 -12.13 4.33 8.72
CA LEU A 14 -12.39 3.23 7.80
C LEU A 14 -12.32 1.90 8.55
N GLU A 15 -13.37 1.11 8.40
CA GLU A 15 -13.45 -0.25 8.93
C GLU A 15 -12.53 -1.18 8.14
N LEU A 16 -11.57 -1.82 8.83
CA LEU A 16 -10.66 -2.77 8.22
C LEU A 16 -11.37 -4.08 7.81
N PRO A 17 -10.96 -4.70 6.70
CA PRO A 17 -9.74 -4.42 5.91
C PRO A 17 -9.97 -3.36 4.82
N VAL A 18 -8.96 -2.53 4.54
CA VAL A 18 -9.06 -1.41 3.58
C VAL A 18 -7.93 -1.50 2.56
N HIS A 19 -8.25 -1.28 1.28
CA HIS A 19 -7.22 -1.16 0.26
C HIS A 19 -6.50 0.19 0.41
N GLY A 20 -5.17 0.19 0.42
CA GLY A 20 -4.41 1.42 0.68
C GLY A 20 -3.29 1.65 -0.32
N LEU A 21 -3.17 2.88 -0.82
CA LEU A 21 -2.00 3.35 -1.55
C LEU A 21 -1.29 4.43 -0.72
N TYR A 22 -0.07 4.12 -0.31
CA TYR A 22 0.76 4.94 0.54
C TYR A 22 1.89 5.52 -0.30
N LEU A 23 1.91 6.85 -0.44
CA LEU A 23 2.89 7.56 -1.26
C LEU A 23 3.88 8.30 -0.36
N PHE A 24 5.18 8.09 -0.60
CA PHE A 24 6.23 8.61 0.26
C PHE A 24 7.29 9.37 -0.52
N ARG A 25 7.67 10.54 0.00
CA ARG A 25 8.69 11.42 -0.62
C ARG A 25 10.07 11.26 0.01
N ASN A 26 10.15 11.05 1.33
CA ASN A 26 11.42 11.04 2.06
C ASN A 26 11.98 9.62 2.22
N ARG A 27 13.15 9.36 1.62
CA ARG A 27 13.83 8.05 1.71
C ARG A 27 14.33 7.69 3.11
N ASN A 28 14.72 8.68 3.90
CA ASN A 28 15.47 8.47 5.14
C ASN A 28 14.59 7.94 6.28
N GLU A 29 13.31 8.31 6.30
CA GLU A 29 12.34 7.89 7.35
C GLU A 29 11.35 6.84 6.84
N LEU A 30 11.43 6.49 5.55
CA LEU A 30 10.47 5.61 4.92
C LEU A 30 10.45 4.21 5.52
N ILE A 31 11.63 3.62 5.74
CA ILE A 31 11.72 2.24 6.24
C ILE A 31 11.14 2.14 7.65
N SER A 32 11.49 3.07 8.55
CA SER A 32 10.97 3.06 9.93
C SER A 32 9.46 3.24 9.98
N ASN A 33 8.88 3.98 9.04
CA ASN A 33 7.45 4.25 9.01
C ASN A 33 6.65 3.14 8.29
N VAL A 34 7.21 2.53 7.24
CA VAL A 34 6.52 1.53 6.41
C VAL A 34 6.60 0.13 6.98
N THR A 35 7.74 -0.26 7.55
CA THR A 35 7.91 -1.63 8.08
C THR A 35 6.82 -2.02 9.08
N PRO A 36 6.44 -1.16 10.07
CA PRO A 36 5.34 -1.47 10.99
C PRO A 36 3.99 -1.65 10.28
N LEU A 37 3.69 -0.81 9.29
CA LEU A 37 2.42 -0.85 8.55
C LEU A 37 2.30 -2.09 7.65
N ILE A 38 3.40 -2.54 7.05
CA ILE A 38 3.43 -3.80 6.30
C ILE A 38 3.23 -4.97 7.26
N ARG A 39 3.92 -5.00 8.40
CA ARG A 39 3.82 -6.07 9.39
C ARG A 39 2.37 -6.23 9.88
N GLU A 40 1.72 -5.11 10.20
CA GLU A 40 0.31 -5.10 10.59
C GLU A 40 -0.59 -5.65 9.48
N GLY A 41 -0.42 -5.19 8.23
CA GLY A 41 -1.20 -5.67 7.09
C GLY A 41 -1.08 -7.19 6.90
N ILE A 42 0.16 -7.72 6.96
CA ILE A 42 0.40 -9.17 6.88
C ILE A 42 -0.30 -9.90 8.03
N SER A 43 -0.19 -9.39 9.26
CA SER A 43 -0.84 -9.99 10.44
C SER A 43 -2.36 -9.98 10.34
N ASP A 44 -2.95 -9.02 9.64
CA ASP A 44 -4.39 -8.90 9.43
C ASP A 44 -4.88 -9.69 8.19
N GLY A 45 -3.99 -10.41 7.50
CA GLY A 45 -4.30 -11.25 6.34
C GLY A 45 -4.37 -10.46 5.02
N GLU A 46 -3.68 -9.33 4.94
CA GLU A 46 -3.63 -8.46 3.77
C GLU A 46 -2.36 -8.70 2.94
N LYS A 47 -2.45 -8.47 1.63
CA LYS A 47 -1.28 -8.54 0.74
C LYS A 47 -0.63 -7.17 0.64
N CYS A 48 0.69 -7.13 0.83
CA CYS A 48 1.47 -5.90 0.80
C CYS A 48 2.40 -5.84 -0.41
N TYR A 49 2.47 -4.68 -1.06
CA TYR A 49 3.44 -4.39 -2.12
C TYR A 49 4.29 -3.20 -1.73
N PHE A 50 5.61 -3.32 -1.86
CA PHE A 50 6.53 -2.21 -1.67
C PHE A 50 7.28 -1.91 -2.96
N PHE A 51 7.18 -0.67 -3.43
CA PHE A 51 7.87 -0.14 -4.59
C PHE A 51 8.89 0.91 -4.14
N GLY A 52 10.17 0.55 -4.18
CA GLY A 52 11.25 1.40 -3.69
C GLY A 52 12.59 1.13 -4.36
N THR A 53 13.68 1.53 -3.70
CA THR A 53 15.02 1.20 -4.19
C THR A 53 15.43 -0.22 -3.78
N LYS A 54 16.36 -0.83 -4.51
CA LYS A 54 16.88 -2.18 -4.21
C LYS A 54 17.34 -2.32 -2.75
N LYS A 55 18.14 -1.36 -2.27
CA LYS A 55 18.64 -1.35 -0.88
C LYS A 55 17.49 -1.34 0.15
N MET A 56 16.43 -0.59 -0.12
CA MET A 56 15.28 -0.52 0.78
C MET A 56 14.49 -1.82 0.76
N GLY A 57 14.29 -2.39 -0.42
CA GLY A 57 13.64 -3.69 -0.57
C GLY A 57 14.34 -4.78 0.23
N GLU A 58 15.67 -4.87 0.13
CA GLU A 58 16.48 -5.82 0.89
C GLU A 58 16.35 -5.63 2.41
N VAL A 59 16.29 -4.38 2.87
CA VAL A 59 16.10 -4.07 4.30
C VAL A 59 14.71 -4.48 4.77
N ILE A 60 13.66 -4.13 4.02
CA ILE A 60 12.27 -4.49 4.36
C ILE A 60 12.09 -6.01 4.39
N GLN A 61 12.60 -6.74 3.39
CA GLN A 61 12.54 -8.20 3.38
C GLN A 61 13.26 -8.82 4.58
N ARG A 62 14.40 -8.23 4.99
CA ARG A 62 15.13 -8.71 6.18
C ARG A 62 14.34 -8.45 7.46
N GLN A 63 13.76 -7.26 7.61
CA GLN A 63 13.03 -6.84 8.80
C GLN A 63 11.66 -7.53 8.96
N LEU A 64 11.12 -8.10 7.89
CA LEU A 64 9.80 -8.73 7.87
C LEU A 64 9.84 -10.22 7.56
N ARG A 65 11.02 -10.84 7.62
CA ARG A 65 11.21 -12.25 7.30
C ARG A 65 10.26 -13.13 8.12
N ASP A 66 10.25 -12.92 9.43
CA ASP A 66 9.39 -13.61 10.39
C ASP A 66 7.90 -13.45 10.07
N ALA A 67 7.46 -12.24 9.70
CA ALA A 67 6.09 -11.98 9.33
C ALA A 67 5.68 -12.71 8.03
N THR A 68 6.62 -12.96 7.13
CA THR A 68 6.38 -13.63 5.84
C THR A 68 6.66 -15.13 5.84
N GLU A 69 7.19 -15.71 6.92
CA GLU A 69 7.61 -17.13 6.95
C GLU A 69 6.46 -18.09 6.65
N SER A 70 5.28 -17.83 7.22
CA SER A 70 4.08 -18.65 7.02
C SER A 70 3.35 -18.35 5.71
N ASN A 71 3.56 -17.18 5.12
CA ASN A 71 2.97 -16.78 3.84
C ASN A 71 3.92 -15.87 3.06
N PRO A 72 4.86 -16.44 2.30
CA PRO A 72 5.85 -15.67 1.54
C PRO A 72 5.24 -14.72 0.50
N ASN A 73 4.01 -15.01 0.05
CA ASN A 73 3.30 -14.20 -0.94
C ASN A 73 2.59 -12.98 -0.32
N ALA A 74 2.57 -12.86 1.02
CA ALA A 74 1.97 -11.73 1.71
C ALA A 74 2.73 -10.41 1.49
N LEU A 75 3.99 -10.48 1.03
CA LEU A 75 4.79 -9.30 0.71
C LEU A 75 5.51 -9.45 -0.64
N ILE A 76 5.22 -8.52 -1.55
CA ILE A 76 5.96 -8.37 -2.81
C ILE A 76 6.80 -7.10 -2.74
N VAL A 77 8.10 -7.24 -3.03
CA VAL A 77 9.05 -6.13 -3.03
C VAL A 77 9.57 -5.90 -4.44
N ALA A 78 9.26 -4.74 -4.99
CA ALA A 78 9.66 -4.29 -6.31
C ALA A 78 10.68 -3.16 -6.22
N ASN A 79 11.79 -3.34 -6.94
CA ASN A 79 12.94 -2.41 -6.91
C ASN A 79 12.82 -1.27 -7.94
N ARG A 80 11.67 -1.17 -8.62
CA ARG A 80 11.34 -0.10 -9.57
C ARG A 80 9.90 0.32 -9.37
N VAL A 81 9.72 1.62 -9.26
CA VAL A 81 8.41 2.25 -9.16
C VAL A 81 7.84 2.38 -10.57
N PRO A 82 6.65 1.82 -10.86
CA PRO A 82 6.00 2.01 -12.15
C PRO A 82 5.57 3.48 -12.33
N PRO A 83 5.42 3.96 -13.59
CA PRO A 83 4.71 5.21 -13.87
C PRO A 83 3.33 5.22 -13.20
N ILE A 84 2.86 6.39 -12.79
CA ILE A 84 1.66 6.53 -11.95
C ILE A 84 0.41 6.01 -12.67
N GLU A 85 0.26 6.33 -13.95
CA GLU A 85 -0.87 5.93 -14.78
C GLU A 85 -0.95 4.40 -14.89
N ARG A 86 0.23 3.76 -14.99
CA ARG A 86 0.35 2.30 -14.99
C ARG A 86 0.09 1.70 -13.62
N LEU A 87 0.49 2.38 -12.54
CA LEU A 87 0.23 1.96 -11.18
C LEU A 87 -1.28 1.94 -10.90
N VAL A 88 -2.00 2.99 -11.32
CA VAL A 88 -3.46 3.09 -11.18
C VAL A 88 -4.18 1.95 -11.90
N SER A 89 -3.86 1.74 -13.17
CA SER A 89 -4.43 0.65 -13.97
C SER A 89 -4.12 -0.72 -13.34
N TRP A 90 -2.88 -0.92 -12.90
CA TRP A 90 -2.46 -2.13 -12.21
C TRP A 90 -3.22 -2.36 -10.91
N LEU A 91 -3.39 -1.35 -10.04
CA LEU A 91 -4.14 -1.45 -8.78
C LEU A 91 -5.55 -1.98 -8.99
N LYS A 92 -6.28 -1.48 -10.00
CA LYS A 92 -7.65 -1.94 -10.33
C LYS A 92 -7.69 -3.44 -10.64
N THR A 93 -6.67 -3.96 -11.32
CA THR A 93 -6.57 -5.38 -11.64
C THR A 93 -6.07 -6.22 -10.46
N GLU A 94 -5.12 -5.69 -9.68
CA GLU A 94 -4.45 -6.43 -8.63
C GLU A 94 -5.36 -6.63 -7.42
N VAL A 95 -6.20 -5.64 -7.08
CA VAL A 95 -7.21 -5.78 -6.01
C VAL A 95 -8.05 -7.04 -6.23
N ARG A 96 -8.58 -7.23 -7.44
CA ARG A 96 -9.41 -8.41 -7.75
C ARG A 96 -8.63 -9.71 -7.60
N ARG A 97 -7.37 -9.73 -8.05
CA ARG A 97 -6.48 -10.88 -7.93
C ARG A 97 -6.20 -11.24 -6.48
N VAL A 98 -5.84 -10.25 -5.65
CA VAL A 98 -5.53 -10.41 -4.23
C VAL A 98 -6.69 -11.04 -3.47
N MET A 99 -7.92 -10.61 -3.76
CA MET A 99 -9.12 -11.18 -3.15
C MET A 99 -9.34 -12.64 -3.56
N VAL A 100 -9.08 -12.99 -4.83
CA VAL A 100 -9.16 -14.38 -5.33
C VAL A 100 -8.09 -15.28 -4.70
N GLU A 101 -6.91 -14.72 -4.40
CA GLU A 101 -5.84 -15.42 -3.68
C GLU A 101 -6.14 -15.62 -2.18
N GLY A 102 -7.28 -15.11 -1.68
CA GLY A 102 -7.74 -15.31 -0.30
C GLY A 102 -7.25 -14.25 0.70
N PHE A 103 -6.58 -13.19 0.23
CA PHE A 103 -6.21 -12.07 1.07
C PHE A 103 -7.40 -11.14 1.30
N ARG A 104 -7.40 -10.45 2.45
CA ARG A 104 -8.51 -9.60 2.90
C ARG A 104 -8.49 -8.20 2.30
N ALA A 105 -7.31 -7.68 1.97
CA ALA A 105 -7.12 -6.40 1.29
C ALA A 105 -5.72 -6.31 0.66
N LEU A 106 -5.47 -5.18 0.00
CA LEU A 106 -4.22 -4.85 -0.68
C LEU A 106 -3.66 -3.54 -0.12
N ARG A 107 -2.44 -3.56 0.42
CA ARG A 107 -1.66 -2.35 0.76
C ARG A 107 -0.51 -2.18 -0.21
N VAL A 108 -0.33 -0.97 -0.73
CA VAL A 108 0.72 -0.63 -1.68
C VAL A 108 1.50 0.58 -1.19
N PHE A 109 2.80 0.43 -1.03
CA PHE A 109 3.72 1.44 -0.52
C PHE A 109 4.67 1.86 -1.63
N VAL A 110 4.72 3.15 -1.98
CA VAL A 110 5.45 3.65 -3.14
C VAL A 110 6.34 4.84 -2.78
N LEU A 111 7.64 4.71 -3.05
CA LEU A 111 8.58 5.83 -3.00
C LEU A 111 8.48 6.65 -4.28
N ILE A 112 7.97 7.89 -4.21
CA ILE A 112 7.91 8.80 -5.34
C ILE A 112 9.15 9.71 -5.39
N ARG A 113 9.65 10.00 -6.60
CA ARG A 113 10.84 10.85 -6.82
C ARG A 113 10.52 12.32 -7.09
N LYS A 114 9.33 12.59 -7.60
CA LYS A 114 8.79 13.92 -7.86
C LYS A 114 7.38 14.01 -7.25
N PRO A 115 6.89 15.21 -6.92
CA PRO A 115 5.48 15.41 -6.63
C PRO A 115 4.65 14.83 -7.79
N VAL A 116 3.52 14.21 -7.46
CA VAL A 116 2.54 13.86 -8.49
C VAL A 116 2.00 15.19 -9.01
N GLU A 117 2.29 15.51 -10.28
CA GLU A 117 1.87 16.78 -10.90
C GLU A 117 0.38 16.77 -11.27
N GLU A 118 -0.20 15.59 -11.52
CA GLU A 118 -1.65 15.44 -11.63
C GLU A 118 -2.27 15.67 -10.26
N PRO A 119 -3.30 16.54 -10.14
CA PRO A 119 -3.95 16.78 -8.87
C PRO A 119 -4.46 15.44 -8.34
N TYR A 120 -4.02 15.09 -7.14
CA TYR A 120 -4.44 13.90 -6.40
C TYR A 120 -5.96 13.66 -6.44
N GLU A 121 -6.73 14.74 -6.59
CA GLU A 121 -8.19 14.80 -6.79
C GLU A 121 -8.66 14.03 -8.04
N VAL A 122 -7.96 14.12 -9.18
CA VAL A 122 -8.29 13.40 -10.41
C VAL A 122 -8.07 11.90 -10.23
N MET A 123 -6.98 11.52 -9.56
CA MET A 123 -6.72 10.12 -9.23
C MET A 123 -7.75 9.57 -8.22
N LEU A 124 -8.14 10.38 -7.24
CA LEU A 124 -9.17 10.03 -6.26
C LEU A 124 -10.55 9.84 -6.94
N ASP A 125 -10.97 10.75 -7.82
CA ASP A 125 -12.25 10.67 -8.53
C ASP A 125 -12.35 9.41 -9.43
N ASP A 126 -11.26 9.04 -10.11
CA ASP A 126 -11.19 7.84 -10.97
C ASP A 126 -11.23 6.52 -10.18
N PHE A 127 -11.04 6.57 -8.85
CA PHE A 127 -11.08 5.41 -7.96
C PHE A 127 -12.33 5.37 -7.08
N LEU A 128 -12.78 6.50 -6.55
CA LEU A 128 -14.02 6.64 -5.79
C LEU A 128 -15.26 6.36 -6.65
N SER A 129 -15.11 6.37 -7.97
CA SER A 129 -16.14 5.99 -8.94
C SER A 129 -16.42 4.47 -9.00
N ASP A 130 -15.58 3.59 -8.43
CA ASP A 130 -15.97 2.19 -8.14
C ASP A 130 -16.22 2.04 -6.62
N PRO A 131 -17.50 2.07 -6.16
CA PRO A 131 -17.86 2.10 -4.75
C PRO A 131 -17.49 0.84 -3.96
N ARG A 132 -16.87 -0.16 -4.61
CA ARG A 132 -16.47 -1.44 -4.01
C ARG A 132 -15.02 -1.49 -3.56
N ILE A 133 -14.21 -0.46 -3.87
CA ILE A 133 -12.77 -0.45 -3.55
C ILE A 133 -12.44 0.86 -2.84
N PRO A 134 -12.58 0.95 -1.51
CA PRO A 134 -12.10 2.10 -0.76
C PRO A 134 -10.56 2.10 -0.82
N LEU A 135 -10.00 2.96 -1.67
CA LEU A 135 -8.56 3.20 -1.76
C LEU A 135 -8.21 4.41 -0.93
N VAL A 136 -7.47 4.19 0.15
CA VAL A 136 -6.95 5.28 0.97
C VAL A 136 -5.64 5.74 0.40
N PHE A 137 -5.61 7.00 -0.02
CA PHE A 137 -4.38 7.72 -0.31
C PHE A 137 -3.86 8.36 0.97
N LEU A 138 -2.72 7.87 1.46
CA LEU A 138 -1.96 8.58 2.48
C LEU A 138 -0.81 9.34 1.84
N CYS A 139 -0.86 10.66 1.93
CA CYS A 139 0.23 11.55 1.55
C CYS A 139 1.16 11.78 2.74
N LEU A 140 2.46 11.51 2.56
CA LEU A 140 3.57 12.09 3.35
C LEU A 140 4.64 12.68 2.42
#